data_AF-A0A975VY30-F1
#
_entry.id   AF-A0A975VY30-F1
#
_cell.length_a   1.000
_cell.length_b   1.000
_cell.length_c   1.000
_cell.angle_alpha   90.00
_cell.angle_beta   90.00
_cell.angle_gamma   90.00
#
_symmetry.space_group_name_H-M   'P 1'
#
loop_
_entity.id
_entity.type
_entity.pdbx_description
1 polymer ?
#
loop_
_entity_poly.entity_id
_entity_poly.type
_entity_poly.pdbx_seq_one_letter_code
_entity_poly.pdbx_strand_id
1 'polypeptide(L)'
;MAQTRQKPTESPAAFRRKYPALVWSNPQAPDEVWMRQVLIHPGFDLFLDALIAFGLDPLERQWAILLAAQDPGALRARKITNDLLQNARDAHAHLRAET
;
A
#
# COMPACT_ATOMS: atom_id res chain seq x y z
N MET A 1 -14.37 -30.71 12.50
CA MET A 1 -13.21 -30.23 11.72
C MET A 1 -13.31 -28.71 11.64
N ALA A 2 -12.71 -27.98 12.59
CA ALA A 2 -12.68 -26.53 12.52
C ALA A 2 -11.67 -26.13 11.44
N GLN A 3 -12.16 -25.61 10.30
CA GLN A 3 -11.28 -24.97 9.33
C GLN A 3 -10.74 -23.70 9.97
N THR A 4 -9.46 -23.72 10.36
CA THR A 4 -8.68 -22.53 10.60
C THR A 4 -8.77 -21.68 9.35
N ARG A 5 -9.55 -20.60 9.40
CA ARG A 5 -9.63 -19.58 8.35
C ARG A 5 -8.25 -18.93 8.30
N GLN A 6 -7.32 -19.48 7.53
CA GLN A 6 -6.09 -18.78 7.19
C GLN A 6 -6.55 -17.48 6.51
N LYS A 7 -6.38 -16.34 7.18
CA LYS A 7 -6.53 -15.05 6.52
C LYS A 7 -5.56 -15.10 5.34
N PRO A 8 -6.01 -14.91 4.08
CA PRO A 8 -5.07 -14.79 3.00
C PRO A 8 -4.17 -13.62 3.38
N THR A 9 -2.90 -13.90 3.65
CA THR A 9 -1.88 -12.86 3.57
C THR A 9 -1.95 -12.44 2.11
N GLU A 10 -2.60 -11.31 1.80
CA GLU A 10 -2.71 -10.86 0.42
C GLU A 10 -1.28 -10.74 -0.11
N SER A 11 -0.89 -11.61 -1.04
CA SER A 11 0.42 -11.52 -1.69
C SER A 11 0.40 -10.42 -2.75
N PRO A 12 1.55 -9.88 -3.19
CA PRO A 12 1.61 -8.98 -4.34
C PRO A 12 0.83 -9.50 -5.56
N ALA A 13 0.92 -10.81 -5.84
CA ALA A 13 0.16 -11.42 -6.94
C ALA A 13 -1.36 -11.40 -6.70
N ALA A 14 -1.82 -11.62 -5.47
CA ALA A 14 -3.24 -11.54 -5.12
C ALA A 14 -3.76 -10.09 -5.23
N PHE A 15 -2.98 -9.13 -4.73
CA PHE A 15 -3.28 -7.70 -4.83
C PHE A 15 -3.46 -7.25 -6.29
N ARG A 16 -2.51 -7.59 -7.19
CA ARG A 16 -2.59 -7.23 -8.61
C ARG A 16 -3.80 -7.84 -9.32
N ARG A 17 -4.21 -9.06 -8.94
CA ARG A 17 -5.43 -9.70 -9.45
C ARG A 17 -6.71 -9.01 -8.99
N LYS A 18 -6.70 -8.44 -7.78
CA LYS A 18 -7.83 -7.70 -7.20
C LYS A 18 -7.97 -6.30 -7.81
N TYR A 19 -6.86 -5.65 -8.13
CA TYR A 19 -6.81 -4.27 -8.63
C TYR A 19 -6.23 -4.11 -10.05
N PRO A 20 -6.68 -4.87 -11.06
CA PRO A 20 -6.04 -4.85 -12.39
C PRO A 20 -6.12 -3.47 -13.07
N ALA A 21 -7.13 -2.66 -12.73
CA ALA A 21 -7.31 -1.31 -13.27
C ALA A 21 -6.24 -0.32 -12.81
N LEU A 22 -5.55 -0.59 -11.69
CA LEU A 22 -4.55 0.32 -11.13
C LEU A 22 -3.34 0.49 -12.06
N VAL A 23 -2.96 -0.58 -12.77
CA VAL A 23 -1.88 -0.58 -13.78
C VAL A 23 -2.36 -1.28 -15.05
N TRP A 24 -3.46 -0.76 -15.61
CA TRP A 24 -4.16 -1.38 -16.74
C TRP A 24 -3.29 -1.53 -18.01
N SER A 25 -2.38 -0.58 -18.27
CA SER A 25 -1.55 -0.58 -19.49
C SER A 25 -0.35 -1.53 -19.42
N ASN A 26 0.09 -1.91 -18.21
CA ASN A 26 1.19 -2.85 -18.02
C ASN A 26 1.02 -3.67 -16.73
N PRO A 27 0.24 -4.77 -16.77
CA PRO A 27 0.03 -5.63 -15.60
C PRO A 27 1.30 -6.31 -15.07
N GLN A 28 2.36 -6.37 -15.89
CA GLN A 28 3.67 -6.92 -15.53
C GLN A 28 4.62 -5.86 -14.96
N ALA A 29 4.13 -4.66 -14.66
CA ALA A 29 4.94 -3.62 -14.06
C ALA A 29 5.54 -4.08 -12.71
N PRO A 30 6.76 -3.61 -12.37
CA PRO A 30 7.38 -3.89 -11.07
C PRO A 30 6.51 -3.43 -9.90
N ASP A 31 6.68 -4.04 -8.73
CA ASP A 31 5.91 -3.71 -7.51
C ASP A 31 5.95 -2.21 -7.16
N GLU A 32 7.07 -1.55 -7.43
CA GLU A 32 7.22 -0.11 -7.21
C GLU A 32 6.17 0.71 -7.94
N VAL A 33 5.79 0.31 -9.16
CA VAL A 33 4.76 1.01 -9.93
C VAL A 33 3.40 0.85 -9.27
N TRP A 34 3.07 -0.37 -8.83
CA TRP A 34 1.82 -0.65 -8.12
C TRP A 34 1.74 0.13 -6.80
N MET A 35 2.79 0.08 -5.99
CA MET A 35 2.90 0.85 -4.75
C MET A 35 2.72 2.35 -4.99
N ARG A 36 3.41 2.92 -5.99
CA ARG A 36 3.30 4.36 -6.32
C ARG A 36 1.88 4.73 -6.75
N GLN A 37 1.20 3.90 -7.53
CA GLN A 37 -0.18 4.15 -7.94
C GLN A 37 -1.15 4.17 -6.74
N VAL A 38 -1.00 3.25 -5.79
CA VAL A 38 -1.78 3.28 -4.54
C VAL A 38 -1.56 4.59 -3.78
N LEU A 39 -0.31 5.03 -3.67
CA LEU A 39 0.06 6.22 -2.91
C LEU A 39 -0.42 7.52 -3.57
N ILE A 40 -0.58 7.54 -4.89
CA ILE A 40 -1.08 8.69 -5.68
C ILE A 40 -2.61 8.71 -5.76
N HIS A 41 -3.26 7.54 -5.74
CA HIS A 41 -4.71 7.40 -5.76
C HIS A 41 -5.23 6.66 -4.52
N PRO A 42 -5.03 7.22 -3.31
CA PRO A 42 -5.32 6.50 -2.08
C PRO A 42 -6.84 6.40 -1.84
N GLY A 43 -7.34 5.16 -1.85
CA GLY A 43 -8.58 4.76 -1.19
C GLY A 43 -8.25 3.93 0.05
N PHE A 44 -9.05 4.01 1.11
CA PHE A 44 -8.74 3.32 2.38
C PHE A 44 -8.54 1.81 2.20
N ASP A 45 -9.51 1.13 1.58
CA ASP A 45 -9.43 -0.32 1.37
C ASP A 45 -8.24 -0.70 0.47
N LEU A 46 -8.04 0.05 -0.63
CA LEU A 46 -6.92 -0.15 -1.54
C LEU A 46 -5.57 0.00 -0.81
N PHE A 47 -5.43 1.00 0.04
CA PHE A 47 -4.22 1.23 0.82
C PHE A 47 -4.00 0.13 1.84
N LEU A 48 -5.04 -0.32 2.55
CA LEU A 48 -4.92 -1.38 3.55
C LEU A 48 -4.48 -2.70 2.91
N ASP A 49 -5.05 -3.04 1.77
CA ASP A 49 -4.69 -4.23 1.01
C ASP A 49 -3.25 -4.14 0.48
N ALA A 50 -2.84 -2.96 0.01
CA ALA A 50 -1.45 -2.71 -0.38
C ALA A 50 -0.49 -2.81 0.80
N LEU A 51 -0.89 -2.33 1.99
CA LEU A 51 -0.11 -2.41 3.21
C LEU A 51 0.12 -3.88 3.63
N ILE A 52 -0.91 -4.72 3.49
CA ILE A 52 -0.80 -6.16 3.74
C ILE A 52 0.11 -6.83 2.69
N ALA A 53 -0.02 -6.44 1.42
CA ALA A 53 0.70 -7.08 0.32
C ALA A 53 2.16 -6.69 0.18
N PHE A 54 2.50 -5.43 0.42
CA PHE A 54 3.84 -4.90 0.21
C PHE A 54 4.56 -4.55 1.52
N GLY A 55 3.83 -4.35 2.62
CA GLY A 55 4.37 -3.91 3.89
C GLY A 55 4.51 -2.38 3.99
N LEU A 56 4.68 -1.90 5.23
CA LEU A 56 4.77 -0.47 5.54
C LEU A 56 6.06 0.15 5.00
N ASP A 57 7.23 -0.39 5.36
CA ASP A 57 8.51 0.21 5.00
C ASP A 57 8.71 0.39 3.48
N PRO A 58 8.32 -0.59 2.62
CA PRO A 58 8.40 -0.40 1.17
C PRO A 58 7.49 0.71 0.65
N LEU A 59 6.26 0.82 1.16
CA LEU A 59 5.34 1.90 0.80
C LEU A 59 5.89 3.27 1.20
N GLU A 60 6.44 3.40 2.41
CA GLU A 60 7.05 4.65 2.87
C GLU A 60 8.24 5.07 2.00
N ARG A 61 9.07 4.11 1.61
CA ARG A 61 10.20 4.37 0.71
C ARG A 61 9.72 4.91 -0.64
N GLN A 62 8.71 4.28 -1.23
CA GLN A 62 8.16 4.74 -2.51
C GLN A 62 7.49 6.12 -2.38
N TRP A 63 6.84 6.39 -1.25
CA TRP A 63 6.26 7.69 -0.96
C TRP A 63 7.33 8.79 -0.86
N ALA A 64 8.43 8.53 -0.16
CA ALA A 64 9.55 9.46 -0.08
C ALA A 64 10.16 9.75 -1.46
N ILE A 65 10.30 8.74 -2.32
CA ILE A 65 10.78 8.91 -3.70
C ILE A 65 9.84 9.82 -4.50
N LEU A 66 8.52 9.61 -4.42
CA LEU A 66 7.54 10.44 -5.12
C LEU A 66 7.56 11.90 -4.66
N LEU A 67 7.69 12.14 -3.35
CA LEU A 67 7.78 13.49 -2.80
C LEU A 67 9.08 14.19 -3.21
N ALA A 68 10.21 13.47 -3.18
CA ALA A 68 11.51 14.01 -3.63
C ALA A 68 11.50 14.37 -5.12
N ALA A 69 10.80 13.57 -5.93
CA ALA A 69 10.60 13.84 -7.36
C ALA A 69 9.58 14.96 -7.65
N GLN A 70 8.92 15.51 -6.63
CA GLN A 70 7.81 16.46 -6.77
C GLN A 70 6.70 15.94 -7.72
N ASP A 71 6.39 14.64 -7.65
CA ASP A 71 5.35 14.05 -8.49
C ASP A 71 4.00 14.77 -8.29
N PRO A 72 3.36 15.30 -9.35
CA PRO A 72 2.11 16.06 -9.21
C PRO A 72 0.96 15.26 -8.61
N GLY A 73 0.90 13.95 -8.86
CA GLY A 73 -0.07 13.05 -8.26
C GLY A 73 0.16 12.94 -6.74
N ALA A 74 1.40 12.71 -6.34
CA ALA A 74 1.79 12.62 -4.93
C ALA A 74 1.56 13.94 -4.19
N LEU A 75 1.89 15.08 -4.80
CA LEU A 75 1.63 16.39 -4.19
C LEU A 75 0.15 16.63 -3.94
N ARG A 76 -0.73 16.22 -4.87
CA ARG A 76 -2.19 16.30 -4.69
C ARG A 76 -2.70 15.36 -3.60
N ALA A 77 -2.19 14.13 -3.57
CA ALA A 77 -2.58 13.12 -2.58
C ALA A 77 -1.94 13.32 -1.20
N ARG A 78 -1.03 14.29 -1.06
CA ARG A 78 -0.10 14.37 0.07
C ARG A 78 -0.74 14.26 1.43
N LYS A 79 -1.81 15.03 1.67
CA LYS A 79 -2.50 15.03 2.96
C LYS A 79 -3.04 13.64 3.30
N ILE A 80 -3.87 13.09 2.42
CA ILE A 80 -4.55 11.82 2.67
C ILE A 80 -3.57 10.64 2.75
N THR A 81 -2.54 10.60 1.90
CA THR A 81 -1.53 9.53 1.96
C THR A 81 -0.68 9.61 3.23
N ASN A 82 -0.33 10.83 3.68
CA ASN A 82 0.36 11.01 4.96
C ASN A 82 -0.48 10.55 6.15
N ASP A 83 -1.76 10.89 6.17
CA ASP A 83 -2.68 10.49 7.24
C ASP A 83 -2.80 8.94 7.31
N LEU A 84 -2.93 8.27 6.16
CA LEU A 84 -2.98 6.80 6.07
C LEU A 84 -1.68 6.13 6.53
N LEU A 85 -0.52 6.64 6.09
CA LEU A 85 0.78 6.12 6.51
C LEU A 85 1.02 6.34 8.01
N GLN A 86 0.61 7.48 8.56
CA GLN A 86 0.72 7.73 9.99
C GLN A 86 -0.14 6.75 10.80
N ASN A 87 -1.40 6.55 10.41
CA ASN A 87 -2.26 5.57 11.07
C ASN A 87 -1.68 4.15 11.01
N ALA A 88 -1.05 3.78 9.88
CA ALA A 88 -0.37 2.50 9.74
C ALA A 88 0.85 2.36 10.67
N ARG A 89 1.66 3.43 10.83
CA ARG A 89 2.76 3.47 11.79
C ARG A 89 2.26 3.28 13.22
N ASP A 90 1.23 4.02 13.60
CA ASP A 90 0.69 4.00 14.96
C ASP A 90 0.14 2.61 15.30
N ALA A 91 -0.61 2.01 14.38
CA ALA A 91 -1.10 0.64 14.52
C ALA A 91 0.06 -0.37 14.65
N HIS A 92 1.09 -0.26 13.80
CA HIS A 92 2.24 -1.15 13.84
C HIS A 92 3.06 -0.99 15.14
N ALA A 93 3.24 0.23 15.63
CA ALA A 93 3.93 0.51 16.88
C ALA A 93 3.16 -0.04 18.09
N HIS A 94 1.84 0.13 18.11
CA HIS A 94 0.98 -0.40 19.16
C HIS A 94 1.07 -1.93 19.24
N LEU A 95 0.96 -2.63 18.11
CA LEU A 95 1.06 -4.10 18.06
C LEU A 95 2.41 -4.63 18.56
N ARG A 96 3.50 -3.89 18.33
CA ARG A 96 4.83 -4.26 18.83
C ARG A 96 5.03 -4.02 20.32
N ALA A 97 4.25 -3.11 20.93
CA ALA A 97 4.34 -2.84 22.36
C ALA A 97 3.60 -3.90 23.22
N GLU A 98 2.67 -4.64 22.61
CA GLU A 98 1.87 -5.67 23.28
C GLU A 98 2.45 -7.08 23.19
N THR A 99 3.58 -7.26 22.49
CA THR A 99 4.27 -8.56 22.28
C THR A 99 5.55 -8.62 23.10
#